data_AF-A0A8D0FPC0-F1
#
_entry.id   AF-A0A8D0FPC0-F1
#
_cell.length_a   1.000
_cell.length_b   1.000
_cell.length_c   1.000
_cell.angle_alpha   90.00
_cell.angle_beta   90.00
_cell.angle_gamma   90.00
#
_symmetry.space_group_name_H-M   'P 1'
#
loop_
_entity.id
_entity.type
_entity.pdbx_description
1 polymer ?
#
loop_
_entity_poly.entity_id
_entity_poly.type
_entity_poly.pdbx_seq_one_letter_code
_entity_poly.pdbx_strand_id
1 'polypeptide(L)'
;MDAAEFRKRGKEMVDYIADYLEKIEKRQVFPDVEPGYLRPLIPDCAPQDPESFEDVFKDIEKIIMPGVTHWHSPYFFAYFPAASSFPALLADMLCGGIGCVGFSWAASPACTELETVMLDWLGKMINLPEEFLAGKDGQECTVSSVSLQRGLLTRVPSLLPGFQHWQIPLGRRFRSLKLWFVLRMYGVTGLQEHIRKGSNELNKALLKSINEAKKIHLVPCHLRETFVLRFAICSRTVESTHIKFAWQHISQLATALLKTWEEL
;
A
#
# COMPACT_ATOMS: atom_id res chain seq x y z
N MET A 1 31.27 11.82 -3.96
CA MET A 1 30.24 12.80 -4.39
C MET A 1 30.37 14.04 -3.52
N ASP A 2 30.21 15.24 -4.08
CA ASP A 2 30.20 16.51 -3.34
C ASP A 2 28.82 17.21 -3.44
N ALA A 3 28.71 18.44 -2.93
CA ALA A 3 27.46 19.20 -2.95
C ALA A 3 27.05 19.76 -4.34
N ALA A 4 27.95 19.81 -5.32
CA ALA A 4 27.61 20.17 -6.70
C ALA A 4 27.09 18.95 -7.45
N GLU A 5 27.79 17.82 -7.34
CA GLU A 5 27.39 16.54 -7.91
C GLU A 5 26.09 16.02 -7.28
N PHE A 6 25.90 16.16 -5.96
CA PHE A 6 24.62 15.85 -5.30
C PHE A 6 23.44 16.64 -5.88
N ARG A 7 23.63 17.93 -6.22
CA ARG A 7 22.57 18.75 -6.86
C ARG A 7 22.29 18.35 -8.31
N LYS A 8 23.23 17.69 -8.99
CA LYS A 8 23.03 17.08 -10.30
C LYS A 8 22.26 15.76 -10.13
N ARG A 9 22.79 14.83 -9.34
CA ARG A 9 22.23 13.46 -9.18
C ARG A 9 20.90 13.42 -8.45
N GLY A 10 20.67 14.35 -7.51
CA GLY A 10 19.37 14.53 -6.87
C GLY A 10 18.28 14.94 -7.85
N LYS A 11 18.59 15.72 -8.89
CA LYS A 11 17.63 16.04 -9.96
C LYS A 11 17.39 14.84 -10.87
N GLU A 12 18.46 14.19 -11.33
CA GLU A 12 18.37 12.96 -12.14
C GLU A 12 17.50 11.89 -11.44
N MET A 13 17.61 11.77 -10.10
CA MET A 13 16.77 10.89 -9.29
C MET A 13 15.32 11.39 -9.10
N VAL A 14 15.09 12.70 -8.91
CA VAL A 14 13.74 13.28 -8.80
C VAL A 14 12.97 13.12 -10.12
N ASP A 15 13.62 13.45 -11.25
CA ASP A 15 13.05 13.30 -12.59
C ASP A 15 12.71 11.82 -12.84
N TYR A 16 13.63 10.90 -12.50
CA TYR A 16 13.42 9.45 -12.58
C TYR A 16 12.26 8.94 -11.72
N ILE A 17 12.14 9.40 -10.47
CA ILE A 17 11.05 8.99 -9.56
C ILE A 17 9.69 9.50 -10.07
N ALA A 18 9.63 10.72 -10.61
CA ALA A 18 8.42 11.25 -11.26
C ALA A 18 8.04 10.40 -12.49
N ASP A 19 9.00 10.19 -13.40
CA ASP A 19 8.82 9.37 -14.61
C ASP A 19 8.39 7.94 -14.28
N TYR A 20 9.00 7.33 -13.27
CA TYR A 20 8.66 6.00 -12.77
C TYR A 20 7.22 5.96 -12.24
N LEU A 21 6.81 6.91 -11.40
CA LEU A 21 5.47 6.93 -10.79
C LEU A 21 4.36 7.29 -11.78
N GLU A 22 4.62 8.14 -12.78
CA GLU A 22 3.66 8.41 -13.86
C GLU A 22 3.52 7.22 -14.82
N LYS A 23 4.61 6.51 -15.10
CA LYS A 23 4.65 5.42 -16.10
C LYS A 23 4.49 4.03 -15.47
N ILE A 24 4.29 3.94 -14.15
CA ILE A 24 4.22 2.70 -13.36
C ILE A 24 3.13 1.73 -13.83
N GLU A 25 2.06 2.24 -14.42
CA GLU A 25 1.00 1.43 -15.04
C GLU A 25 1.54 0.46 -16.11
N LYS A 26 2.58 0.87 -16.82
CA LYS A 26 3.17 0.12 -17.93
C LYS A 26 4.12 -1.00 -17.49
N ARG A 27 4.38 -1.13 -16.18
CA ARG A 27 5.29 -2.15 -15.63
C ARG A 27 4.51 -3.35 -15.07
N GLN A 28 5.09 -4.54 -15.19
CA GLN A 28 4.50 -5.77 -14.66
C GLN A 28 4.42 -5.71 -13.12
N VAL A 29 3.20 -5.78 -12.56
CA VAL A 29 2.92 -5.50 -11.14
C VAL A 29 3.74 -6.35 -10.17
N PHE A 30 3.89 -7.64 -10.49
CA PHE A 30 4.58 -8.64 -9.69
C PHE A 30 5.70 -9.24 -10.54
N PRO A 31 6.93 -9.37 -10.02
CA PRO A 31 8.10 -9.76 -10.80
C PRO A 31 8.06 -11.24 -11.22
N ASP A 32 8.82 -11.58 -12.25
CA ASP A 32 8.89 -12.94 -12.83
C ASP A 32 10.21 -13.62 -12.42
N VAL A 33 10.43 -13.76 -11.11
CA VAL A 33 11.71 -14.15 -10.52
C VAL A 33 11.57 -15.17 -9.39
N GLU A 34 12.51 -16.11 -9.34
CA GLU A 34 12.58 -17.15 -8.30
C GLU A 34 13.44 -16.73 -7.10
N PRO A 35 13.23 -17.32 -5.90
CA PRO A 35 14.05 -17.05 -4.72
C PRO A 35 15.55 -17.25 -4.99
N GLY A 36 16.32 -16.17 -4.84
CA GLY A 36 17.77 -16.16 -5.08
C GLY A 36 18.22 -15.57 -6.43
N TYR A 37 17.30 -15.20 -7.33
CA TYR A 37 17.62 -14.64 -8.67
C TYR A 37 18.66 -13.50 -8.65
N LEU A 38 18.68 -12.70 -7.58
CA LEU A 38 19.52 -11.52 -7.43
C LEU A 38 20.99 -11.87 -7.15
N ARG A 39 21.28 -13.01 -6.51
CA ARG A 39 22.66 -13.37 -6.11
C ARG A 39 23.63 -13.47 -7.30
N PRO A 40 23.32 -14.16 -8.42
CA PRO A 40 24.22 -14.20 -9.58
C PRO A 40 24.30 -12.89 -10.39
N LEU A 41 23.53 -11.86 -10.03
CA LEU A 41 23.59 -10.53 -10.67
C LEU A 41 24.45 -9.52 -9.91
N ILE A 42 24.83 -9.82 -8.66
CA ILE A 42 25.60 -8.94 -7.77
C ILE A 42 26.99 -9.57 -7.54
N PRO A 43 28.09 -8.80 -7.53
CA PRO A 43 29.41 -9.31 -7.19
C PRO A 43 29.46 -10.01 -5.82
N ASP A 44 30.19 -11.14 -5.73
CA ASP A 44 30.29 -11.92 -4.49
C ASP A 44 31.00 -11.19 -3.33
N CYS A 45 31.74 -10.12 -3.62
CA CYS A 45 32.38 -9.22 -2.66
C CYS A 45 32.15 -7.75 -3.02
N ALA A 46 32.22 -6.86 -2.03
CA ALA A 46 32.13 -5.42 -2.24
C ALA A 46 33.30 -4.90 -3.12
N PRO A 47 33.06 -3.87 -3.96
CA PRO A 47 34.12 -3.26 -4.76
C PRO A 47 35.19 -2.62 -3.87
N GLN A 48 36.46 -2.70 -4.30
CA GLN A 48 37.59 -2.08 -3.60
C GLN A 48 37.70 -0.58 -3.93
N ASP A 49 37.44 -0.23 -5.18
CA ASP A 49 37.48 1.13 -5.72
C ASP A 49 36.05 1.67 -5.94
N PRO A 50 35.82 2.99 -5.87
CA PRO A 50 34.50 3.57 -6.05
C PRO A 50 34.02 3.52 -7.51
N GLU A 51 32.82 2.97 -7.71
CA GLU A 51 32.14 2.94 -9.01
C GLU A 51 31.49 4.29 -9.36
N SER A 52 31.16 4.49 -10.64
CA SER A 52 30.51 5.73 -11.09
C SER A 52 29.03 5.76 -10.70
N PHE A 53 28.47 6.97 -10.50
CA PHE A 53 27.03 7.11 -10.27
C PHE A 53 26.23 6.60 -11.48
N GLU A 54 26.70 6.87 -12.70
CA GLU A 54 26.12 6.36 -13.93
C GLU A 54 25.97 4.83 -13.94
N ASP A 55 26.94 4.08 -13.42
CA ASP A 55 26.88 2.60 -13.40
C ASP A 55 25.92 2.08 -12.33
N VAL A 56 26.01 2.62 -11.11
CA VAL A 56 25.05 2.33 -10.02
C VAL A 56 23.61 2.65 -10.45
N PHE A 57 23.40 3.74 -11.19
CA PHE A 57 22.08 4.17 -11.66
C PHE A 57 21.53 3.28 -12.79
N LYS A 58 22.37 2.76 -13.70
CA LYS A 58 21.95 1.75 -14.70
C LYS A 58 21.43 0.48 -14.04
N ASP A 59 22.06 0.06 -12.95
CA ASP A 59 21.73 -1.19 -12.26
C ASP A 59 20.42 -1.12 -11.45
N ILE A 60 19.87 0.08 -11.21
CA ILE A 60 18.49 0.25 -10.74
C ILE A 60 17.50 -0.38 -11.73
N GLU A 61 17.60 -0.08 -13.02
CA GLU A 61 16.71 -0.67 -14.05
C GLU A 61 17.14 -2.07 -14.51
N LYS A 62 18.45 -2.33 -14.57
CA LYS A 62 19.01 -3.60 -15.06
C LYS A 62 18.92 -4.74 -14.05
N ILE A 63 19.04 -4.46 -12.75
CA ILE A 63 19.15 -5.49 -11.69
C ILE A 63 18.03 -5.40 -10.66
N ILE A 64 17.71 -4.18 -10.18
CA ILE A 64 16.76 -4.02 -9.06
C ILE A 64 15.30 -4.09 -9.54
N MET A 65 14.89 -3.21 -10.46
CA MET A 65 13.50 -3.10 -10.92
C MET A 65 12.87 -4.40 -11.47
N PRO A 66 13.58 -5.32 -12.15
CA PRO A 66 13.01 -6.60 -12.59
C PRO A 66 12.49 -7.49 -11.46
N GLY A 67 12.97 -7.28 -10.22
CA GLY A 67 12.51 -7.96 -9.00
C GLY A 67 11.61 -7.10 -8.09
N VAL A 68 11.26 -5.87 -8.48
CA VAL A 68 10.41 -4.99 -7.68
C VAL A 68 8.93 -5.32 -7.94
N THR A 69 8.20 -5.69 -6.89
CA THR A 69 6.73 -5.63 -6.90
C THR A 69 6.31 -4.16 -6.88
N HIS A 70 5.61 -3.68 -7.90
CA HIS A 70 5.25 -2.26 -8.06
C HIS A 70 4.00 -1.90 -7.24
N TRP A 71 4.15 -1.77 -5.91
CA TRP A 71 3.07 -1.49 -4.94
C TRP A 71 2.19 -0.27 -5.25
N HIS A 72 2.70 0.73 -5.99
CA HIS A 72 1.94 1.91 -6.39
C HIS A 72 1.27 1.80 -7.78
N SER A 73 1.42 0.68 -8.49
CA SER A 73 0.75 0.44 -9.77
C SER A 73 -0.78 0.43 -9.60
N PRO A 74 -1.57 1.02 -10.53
CA PRO A 74 -3.03 0.94 -10.49
C PRO A 74 -3.58 -0.49 -10.59
N TYR A 75 -2.75 -1.46 -11.00
CA TYR A 75 -3.09 -2.88 -11.09
C TYR A 75 -2.64 -3.72 -9.88
N PHE A 76 -2.06 -3.09 -8.85
CA PHE A 76 -1.74 -3.73 -7.57
C PHE A 76 -2.96 -3.70 -6.64
N PHE A 77 -3.48 -4.88 -6.27
CA PHE A 77 -4.69 -5.03 -5.44
C PHE A 77 -4.48 -5.95 -4.21
N ALA A 78 -3.22 -6.20 -3.83
CA ALA A 78 -2.84 -7.08 -2.74
C ALA A 78 -2.68 -6.37 -1.37
N TYR A 79 -2.64 -7.16 -0.29
CA TYR A 79 -2.33 -6.74 1.08
C TYR A 79 -3.09 -5.49 1.61
N PHE A 80 -2.46 -4.32 1.63
CA PHE A 80 -3.02 -3.03 2.02
C PHE A 80 -2.28 -1.93 1.23
N PRO A 81 -2.88 -0.74 1.03
CA PRO A 81 -2.21 0.37 0.36
C PRO A 81 -0.91 0.76 1.07
N ALA A 82 0.20 0.78 0.34
CA ALA A 82 1.37 1.56 0.72
C ALA A 82 1.10 3.01 0.28
N ALA A 83 0.73 3.88 1.24
CA ALA A 83 0.39 5.26 0.93
C ALA A 83 1.67 6.08 0.67
N SER A 84 1.84 6.56 -0.56
CA SER A 84 2.92 7.48 -0.94
C SER A 84 2.38 8.66 -1.77
N SER A 85 3.15 9.75 -1.80
CA SER A 85 2.83 10.99 -2.49
C SER A 85 4.08 11.84 -2.70
N PHE A 86 4.12 12.70 -3.72
CA PHE A 86 5.25 13.61 -3.93
C PHE A 86 5.56 14.51 -2.70
N PRO A 87 4.58 15.08 -1.97
CA PRO A 87 4.86 15.80 -0.72
C PRO A 87 5.54 14.94 0.37
N ALA A 88 5.17 13.66 0.48
CA ALA A 88 5.81 12.74 1.42
C ALA A 88 7.27 12.43 1.01
N LEU A 89 7.50 12.14 -0.27
CA LEU A 89 8.86 11.89 -0.79
C LEU A 89 9.79 13.10 -0.63
N LEU A 90 9.26 14.32 -0.78
CA LEU A 90 10.01 15.56 -0.50
C LEU A 90 10.29 15.75 1.00
N ALA A 91 9.38 15.34 1.88
CA ALA A 91 9.60 15.34 3.31
C ALA A 91 10.65 14.29 3.73
N ASP A 92 10.58 13.07 3.20
CA ASP A 92 11.58 12.01 3.45
C ASP A 92 12.98 12.43 3.00
N MET A 93 13.10 13.09 1.83
CA MET A 93 14.35 13.67 1.34
C MET A 93 14.89 14.76 2.27
N LEU A 94 14.02 15.60 2.84
CA LEU A 94 14.41 16.62 3.83
C LEU A 94 14.85 15.97 5.16
N CYS A 95 14.12 14.96 5.65
CA CYS A 95 14.49 14.20 6.84
C CYS A 95 15.87 13.56 6.70
N GLY A 96 16.16 12.94 5.54
CA GLY A 96 17.49 12.40 5.23
C GLY A 96 18.59 13.47 5.18
N GLY A 97 18.27 14.70 4.78
CA GLY A 97 19.20 15.84 4.81
C GLY A 97 19.41 16.46 6.19
N ILE A 98 18.43 16.35 7.09
CA ILE A 98 18.54 16.83 8.49
C ILE A 98 19.28 15.82 9.37
N GLY A 99 19.00 14.51 9.20
CA GLY A 99 19.72 13.42 9.87
C GLY A 99 19.59 13.37 11.40
N CYS A 100 18.63 14.09 12.01
CA CYS A 100 18.45 14.11 13.46
C CYS A 100 17.76 12.84 13.98
N VAL A 101 17.98 12.50 15.25
CA VAL A 101 17.37 11.32 15.91
C VAL A 101 16.59 11.77 17.14
N GLY A 102 15.27 11.88 17.01
CA GLY A 102 14.36 12.38 18.06
C GLY A 102 14.05 11.38 19.18
N PHE A 103 15.06 10.75 19.80
CA PHE A 103 14.85 9.82 20.92
C PHE A 103 14.53 10.51 22.25
N SER A 104 14.68 11.83 22.33
CA SER A 104 14.21 12.69 23.42
C SER A 104 14.01 14.11 22.90
N TRP A 105 13.25 14.94 23.63
CA TRP A 105 13.08 16.36 23.29
C TRP A 105 14.43 17.07 23.15
N ALA A 106 15.38 16.83 24.06
CA ALA A 106 16.72 17.42 24.00
C ALA A 106 17.58 16.95 22.81
N ALA A 107 17.28 15.78 22.22
CA ALA A 107 17.98 15.28 21.03
C ALA A 107 17.49 15.93 19.73
N SER A 108 16.20 16.30 19.64
CA SER A 108 15.67 17.16 18.57
C SER A 108 14.33 17.78 18.96
N PRO A 109 14.31 19.02 19.51
CA PRO A 109 13.07 19.65 19.95
C PRO A 109 12.06 19.79 18.82
N ALA A 110 12.52 20.23 17.65
CA ALA A 110 11.69 20.38 16.46
C ALA A 110 11.04 19.08 15.97
N CYS A 111 11.65 17.90 16.25
CA CYS A 111 11.05 16.61 15.95
C CYS A 111 9.86 16.33 16.88
N THR A 112 10.10 16.44 18.20
CA THR A 112 9.09 16.17 19.23
C THR A 112 7.91 17.13 19.15
N GLU A 113 8.18 18.44 19.11
CA GLU A 113 7.15 19.49 19.05
C GLU A 113 6.27 19.37 17.79
N LEU A 114 6.89 19.12 16.62
CA LEU A 114 6.16 18.98 15.37
C LEU A 114 5.32 17.69 15.33
N GLU A 115 5.87 16.57 15.79
CA GLU A 115 5.10 15.31 15.89
C GLU A 115 3.89 15.49 16.80
N THR A 116 4.06 16.10 17.98
CA THR A 116 2.97 16.42 18.90
C THR A 116 1.88 17.23 18.21
N VAL A 117 2.21 18.34 17.56
CA VAL A 117 1.22 19.20 16.87
C VAL A 117 0.53 18.46 15.70
N MET A 118 1.26 17.64 14.93
CA MET A 118 0.69 16.87 13.82
C MET A 118 -0.25 15.75 14.30
N LEU A 119 0.08 15.07 15.40
CA LEU A 119 -0.81 14.10 16.05
C LEU A 119 -2.07 14.78 16.62
N ASP A 120 -1.93 15.99 17.16
CA ASP A 120 -3.04 16.80 17.66
C ASP A 120 -4.01 17.21 16.52
N TRP A 121 -3.46 17.63 15.37
CA TRP A 121 -4.24 17.91 14.16
C TRP A 121 -4.93 16.64 13.65
N LEU A 122 -4.22 15.51 13.61
CA LEU A 122 -4.74 14.22 13.18
C LEU A 122 -5.89 13.72 14.07
N GLY A 123 -5.77 13.85 15.39
CA GLY A 123 -6.82 13.53 16.36
C GLY A 123 -8.08 14.37 16.14
N LYS A 124 -7.91 15.68 15.94
CA LYS A 124 -9.01 16.62 15.62
C LYS A 124 -9.68 16.28 14.29
N MET A 125 -8.90 15.99 13.24
CA MET A 125 -9.41 15.62 11.90
C MET A 125 -10.25 14.32 11.88
N ILE A 126 -10.05 13.42 12.85
CA ILE A 126 -10.86 12.20 12.99
C ILE A 126 -11.88 12.28 14.14
N ASN A 127 -11.99 13.44 14.79
CA ASN A 127 -12.84 13.71 15.95
C ASN A 127 -12.62 12.72 17.12
N LEU A 128 -11.36 12.58 17.56
CA LEU A 128 -11.07 11.98 18.87
C LEU A 128 -11.59 12.87 20.01
N PRO A 129 -11.96 12.28 21.16
CA PRO A 129 -12.11 13.02 22.42
C PRO A 129 -10.83 13.80 22.80
N GLU A 130 -10.98 14.89 23.54
CA GLU A 130 -9.87 15.81 23.85
C GLU A 130 -8.81 15.16 24.76
N GLU A 131 -9.15 14.11 25.50
CA GLU A 131 -8.24 13.32 26.34
C GLU A 131 -7.21 12.50 25.54
N PHE A 132 -7.32 12.47 24.20
CA PHE A 132 -6.32 11.89 23.29
C PHE A 132 -5.47 12.96 22.57
N LEU A 133 -5.62 14.23 22.93
CA LEU A 133 -4.86 15.35 22.41
C LEU A 133 -3.79 15.75 23.45
N ALA A 134 -2.62 16.20 22.98
CA ALA A 134 -1.58 16.74 23.85
C ALA A 134 -1.94 18.14 24.38
N GLY A 135 -2.81 18.86 23.67
CA GLY A 135 -3.39 20.12 24.16
C GLY A 135 -2.48 21.33 23.95
N LYS A 136 -2.35 22.16 24.99
CA LYS A 136 -1.56 23.42 24.96
C LYS A 136 -0.46 23.48 26.01
N ASP A 137 -0.65 22.79 27.13
CA ASP A 137 0.31 22.78 28.24
C ASP A 137 1.22 21.57 28.04
N GLY A 138 2.48 21.82 27.69
CA GLY A 138 3.46 20.82 27.22
C GLY A 138 3.92 19.81 28.29
N GLN A 139 3.00 19.01 28.82
CA GLN A 139 3.35 17.76 29.48
C GLN A 139 3.91 16.79 28.44
N GLU A 140 5.05 16.17 28.73
CA GLU A 140 5.80 15.32 27.79
C GLU A 140 5.10 13.99 27.51
N CYS A 141 4.01 14.03 26.74
CA CYS A 141 3.45 12.89 26.02
C CYS A 141 4.43 12.43 24.94
N THR A 142 5.54 11.83 25.38
CA THR A 142 6.55 11.22 24.51
C THR A 142 5.90 10.03 23.81
N VAL A 143 5.48 10.19 22.54
CA VAL A 143 4.78 9.16 21.77
C VAL A 143 5.75 8.09 21.23
N SER A 144 6.74 7.71 22.06
CA SER A 144 7.63 6.58 21.82
C SER A 144 6.86 5.25 21.93
N SER A 145 6.11 4.93 20.87
CA SER A 145 5.44 3.65 20.62
C SER A 145 4.43 3.16 21.68
N VAL A 146 3.29 3.86 21.82
CA VAL A 146 2.13 3.34 22.59
C VAL A 146 0.94 3.04 21.67
N SER A 147 0.34 1.85 21.82
CA SER A 147 -0.79 1.39 21.01
C SER A 147 -2.15 1.86 21.55
N LEU A 148 -3.04 2.35 20.67
CA LEU A 148 -4.42 2.70 21.02
C LEU A 148 -5.47 1.90 20.21
N GLN A 149 -6.53 1.43 20.88
CA GLN A 149 -7.67 0.68 20.30
C GLN A 149 -9.01 1.09 20.96
N ARG A 150 -10.14 1.04 20.19
CA ARG A 150 -11.50 1.67 20.39
C ARG A 150 -11.56 3.11 19.82
N GLY A 151 -12.70 3.76 19.54
CA GLY A 151 -14.15 3.42 19.49
C GLY A 151 -15.02 4.70 19.27
N LEU A 152 -16.33 4.71 18.95
CA LEU A 152 -17.23 3.67 18.43
C LEU A 152 -18.57 4.25 17.80
N LEU A 153 -18.56 4.71 16.53
CA LEU A 153 -19.72 5.22 15.71
C LEU A 153 -20.21 6.67 16.02
N THR A 154 -20.87 7.45 15.11
CA THR A 154 -22.04 7.14 14.23
C THR A 154 -22.30 8.09 13.03
N ARG A 155 -22.96 7.53 11.98
CA ARG A 155 -23.86 8.11 10.94
C ARG A 155 -23.34 9.12 9.86
N VAL A 156 -24.02 9.05 8.69
CA VAL A 156 -23.70 9.59 7.34
C VAL A 156 -25.04 9.65 6.56
N PRO A 157 -25.45 10.75 5.89
CA PRO A 157 -25.12 11.06 4.46
C PRO A 157 -24.98 12.60 4.20
N SER A 158 -24.94 13.20 2.99
CA SER A 158 -25.14 12.75 1.58
C SER A 158 -24.25 13.55 0.60
N LEU A 159 -24.42 13.34 -0.73
CA LEU A 159 -23.55 13.76 -1.86
C LEU A 159 -22.20 13.01 -1.95
N LEU A 160 -21.69 12.86 -3.18
CA LEU A 160 -20.48 12.08 -3.52
C LEU A 160 -19.41 12.99 -4.15
N PRO A 161 -18.34 13.37 -3.41
CA PRO A 161 -17.11 13.92 -3.97
C PRO A 161 -16.16 12.79 -4.44
N GLY A 162 -15.19 13.12 -5.28
CA GLY A 162 -14.16 12.18 -5.72
C GLY A 162 -13.26 11.70 -4.56
N PHE A 163 -13.02 10.39 -4.46
CA PHE A 163 -12.27 9.75 -3.37
C PHE A 163 -10.76 10.10 -3.31
N GLN A 164 -10.26 10.85 -4.30
CA GLN A 164 -8.86 11.20 -4.55
C GLN A 164 -8.15 12.04 -3.46
N HIS A 165 -8.86 12.57 -2.46
CA HIS A 165 -8.32 13.52 -1.47
C HIS A 165 -8.55 13.15 0.01
N TRP A 166 -9.10 11.96 0.30
CA TRP A 166 -9.53 11.58 1.67
C TRP A 166 -8.67 10.49 2.34
N GLN A 167 -7.43 10.29 1.88
CA GLN A 167 -6.51 9.32 2.49
C GLN A 167 -5.61 9.98 3.53
N ILE A 168 -5.91 9.72 4.80
CA ILE A 168 -5.02 9.96 5.94
C ILE A 168 -4.65 8.58 6.53
N PRO A 169 -3.36 8.23 6.70
CA PRO A 169 -2.94 6.86 6.97
C PRO A 169 -3.13 6.44 8.44
N LEU A 170 -4.38 6.20 8.86
CA LEU A 170 -4.71 5.56 10.13
C LEU A 170 -5.38 4.19 9.92
N GLY A 171 -4.68 3.15 10.36
CA GLY A 171 -5.01 1.75 10.07
C GLY A 171 -6.29 1.22 10.75
N ARG A 172 -6.90 0.22 10.10
CA ARG A 172 -7.87 -0.74 10.68
C ARG A 172 -9.21 -0.18 11.21
N ARG A 173 -9.97 0.57 10.39
CA ARG A 173 -11.35 0.97 10.76
C ARG A 173 -12.42 -0.13 10.56
N PHE A 174 -13.15 -0.42 11.63
CA PHE A 174 -14.60 -0.74 11.66
C PHE A 174 -15.15 -1.92 10.83
N ARG A 175 -14.81 -3.16 11.20
CA ARG A 175 -15.47 -4.37 10.65
C ARG A 175 -16.94 -4.55 11.10
N SER A 176 -17.28 -4.14 12.32
CA SER A 176 -18.60 -4.36 12.94
C SER A 176 -19.75 -3.63 12.22
N LEU A 177 -19.57 -2.37 11.81
CA LEU A 177 -20.60 -1.62 11.07
C LEU A 177 -20.87 -2.23 9.68
N LYS A 178 -19.81 -2.68 8.99
CA LYS A 178 -19.92 -3.33 7.69
C LYS A 178 -20.68 -4.66 7.83
N LEU A 179 -20.35 -5.45 8.84
CA LEU A 179 -21.07 -6.68 9.17
C LEU A 179 -22.54 -6.41 9.56
N TRP A 180 -22.82 -5.33 10.30
CA TRP A 180 -24.17 -4.92 10.70
C TRP A 180 -25.05 -4.56 9.50
N PHE A 181 -24.55 -3.74 8.56
CA PHE A 181 -25.27 -3.44 7.32
C PHE A 181 -25.53 -4.69 6.49
N VAL A 182 -24.50 -5.53 6.30
CA VAL A 182 -24.58 -6.75 5.49
C VAL A 182 -25.57 -7.76 6.08
N LEU A 183 -25.56 -7.99 7.41
CA LEU A 183 -26.55 -8.82 8.10
C LEU A 183 -27.98 -8.24 8.04
N ARG A 184 -28.12 -6.90 8.03
CA ARG A 184 -29.42 -6.21 7.93
C ARG A 184 -30.02 -6.20 6.53
N MET A 185 -29.20 -6.34 5.48
CA MET A 185 -29.66 -6.33 4.08
C MET A 185 -29.90 -7.73 3.50
N TYR A 186 -29.06 -8.71 3.86
CA TYR A 186 -29.11 -10.06 3.28
C TYR A 186 -29.58 -11.15 4.27
N GLY A 187 -29.72 -10.80 5.55
CA GLY A 187 -30.04 -11.75 6.62
C GLY A 187 -28.93 -12.74 6.92
N VAL A 188 -29.11 -13.53 7.99
CA VAL A 188 -28.15 -14.59 8.36
C VAL A 188 -28.16 -15.71 7.32
N THR A 189 -29.34 -16.11 6.83
CA THR A 189 -29.49 -17.20 5.86
C THR A 189 -28.88 -16.85 4.50
N GLY A 190 -29.16 -15.67 3.95
CA GLY A 190 -28.60 -15.23 2.68
C GLY A 190 -27.07 -15.07 2.71
N LEU A 191 -26.50 -14.61 3.84
CA LEU A 191 -25.05 -14.64 4.03
C LEU A 191 -24.50 -16.07 4.03
N GLN A 192 -25.18 -16.98 4.73
CA GLN A 192 -24.74 -18.36 4.83
C GLN A 192 -24.78 -19.08 3.47
N GLU A 193 -25.82 -18.86 2.65
CA GLU A 193 -25.87 -19.41 1.30
C GLU A 193 -24.79 -18.83 0.39
N HIS A 194 -24.58 -17.50 0.44
CA HIS A 194 -23.57 -16.82 -0.38
C HIS A 194 -22.13 -17.24 -0.01
N ILE A 195 -21.85 -17.45 1.29
CA ILE A 195 -20.52 -17.86 1.79
C ILE A 195 -20.28 -19.37 1.59
N ARG A 196 -21.32 -20.21 1.61
CA ARG A 196 -21.18 -21.68 1.48
C ARG A 196 -21.13 -22.18 0.02
N LYS A 197 -21.54 -21.37 -0.97
CA LYS A 197 -21.50 -21.73 -2.41
C LYS A 197 -20.13 -21.47 -3.05
N GLY A 198 -19.07 -22.11 -2.53
CA GLY A 198 -17.73 -22.02 -3.14
C GLY A 198 -16.80 -23.14 -2.72
N SER A 199 -16.17 -23.80 -3.70
CA SER A 199 -15.07 -24.75 -3.45
C SER A 199 -13.76 -23.99 -3.24
N ASN A 200 -13.01 -24.37 -2.20
CA ASN A 200 -11.66 -23.85 -1.96
C ASN A 200 -10.75 -24.08 -3.17
N GLU A 201 -10.84 -25.24 -3.82
CA GLU A 201 -9.98 -25.59 -4.95
C GLU A 201 -10.30 -24.77 -6.20
N LEU A 202 -11.59 -24.44 -6.41
CA LEU A 202 -12.00 -23.55 -7.50
C LEU A 202 -11.55 -22.11 -7.23
N ASN A 203 -11.60 -21.63 -5.98
CA ASN A 203 -11.06 -20.32 -5.60
C ASN A 203 -9.51 -20.26 -5.71
N LYS A 204 -8.80 -21.35 -5.38
CA LYS A 204 -7.34 -21.49 -5.57
C LYS A 204 -6.97 -21.49 -7.05
N ALA A 205 -7.66 -22.28 -7.86
CA ALA A 205 -7.47 -22.34 -9.31
C ALA A 205 -7.75 -20.98 -9.96
N LEU A 206 -8.81 -20.28 -9.55
CA LEU A 206 -9.10 -18.93 -10.03
C LEU A 206 -8.03 -17.91 -9.62
N LEU A 207 -7.53 -17.95 -8.37
CA LEU A 207 -6.38 -17.11 -7.97
C LEU A 207 -5.17 -17.38 -8.86
N LYS A 208 -4.84 -18.66 -9.05
CA LYS A 208 -3.69 -19.10 -9.85
C LYS A 208 -3.80 -18.54 -11.27
N SER A 209 -4.92 -18.77 -11.96
CA SER A 209 -5.19 -18.26 -13.30
C SER A 209 -5.13 -16.72 -13.39
N ILE A 210 -5.58 -15.99 -12.36
CA ILE A 210 -5.51 -14.53 -12.33
C ILE A 210 -4.06 -14.04 -12.25
N ASN A 211 -3.26 -14.63 -11.36
CA ASN A 211 -1.86 -14.22 -11.17
C ASN A 211 -0.95 -14.70 -12.33
N GLU A 212 -1.18 -15.90 -12.88
CA GLU A 212 -0.49 -16.40 -14.07
C GLU A 212 -0.79 -15.56 -15.33
N ALA A 213 -2.00 -14.99 -15.44
CA ALA A 213 -2.33 -14.06 -16.51
C ALA A 213 -1.58 -12.71 -16.43
N LYS A 214 -0.93 -12.39 -15.31
CA LYS A 214 -0.05 -11.21 -15.07
C LYS A 214 -0.66 -9.82 -15.31
N LYS A 215 -1.95 -9.71 -15.65
CA LYS A 215 -2.66 -8.44 -15.92
C LYS A 215 -3.10 -7.68 -14.67
N ILE A 216 -3.36 -8.39 -13.57
CA ILE A 216 -3.66 -7.84 -12.24
C ILE A 216 -3.04 -8.78 -11.19
N HIS A 217 -2.72 -8.27 -10.00
CA HIS A 217 -2.19 -9.12 -8.91
C HIS A 217 -3.14 -9.17 -7.71
N LEU A 218 -3.50 -10.39 -7.28
CA LEU A 218 -4.31 -10.67 -6.11
C LEU A 218 -3.60 -11.61 -5.13
N VAL A 219 -3.90 -11.45 -3.85
CA VAL A 219 -3.39 -12.29 -2.75
C VAL A 219 -4.58 -12.85 -1.96
N PRO A 220 -4.58 -14.15 -1.61
CA PRO A 220 -5.70 -14.79 -0.94
C PRO A 220 -5.78 -14.42 0.54
N CYS A 221 -6.96 -14.58 1.10
CA CYS A 221 -7.21 -14.53 2.53
C CYS A 221 -7.68 -15.91 3.00
N HIS A 222 -6.96 -16.51 3.96
CA HIS A 222 -7.39 -17.72 4.65
C HIS A 222 -8.23 -17.32 5.87
N LEU A 223 -9.49 -17.77 5.92
CA LEU A 223 -10.39 -17.55 7.04
C LEU A 223 -10.71 -18.91 7.67
N ARG A 224 -9.84 -19.35 8.59
CA ARG A 224 -9.75 -20.76 9.01
C ARG A 224 -9.51 -21.63 7.77
N GLU A 225 -10.33 -22.65 7.55
CA GLU A 225 -10.26 -23.58 6.42
C GLU A 225 -10.81 -22.99 5.11
N THR A 226 -11.43 -21.79 5.11
CA THR A 226 -12.01 -21.19 3.90
C THR A 226 -11.01 -20.31 3.15
N PHE A 227 -10.81 -20.57 1.87
CA PHE A 227 -9.94 -19.82 0.96
C PHE A 227 -10.74 -18.74 0.21
N VAL A 228 -10.41 -17.46 0.43
CA VAL A 228 -11.20 -16.32 -0.06
C VAL A 228 -10.33 -15.39 -0.92
N LEU A 229 -10.80 -15.10 -2.13
CA LEU A 229 -10.22 -14.07 -3.00
C LEU A 229 -10.51 -12.68 -2.43
N ARG A 230 -9.49 -11.86 -2.21
CA ARG A 230 -9.64 -10.50 -1.70
C ARG A 230 -9.29 -9.45 -2.77
N PHE A 231 -10.31 -8.85 -3.37
CA PHE A 231 -10.15 -7.64 -4.17
C PHE A 231 -10.05 -6.41 -3.25
N ALA A 232 -9.00 -5.59 -3.40
CA ALA A 232 -8.82 -4.37 -2.63
C ALA A 232 -8.13 -3.28 -3.47
N ILE A 233 -8.67 -2.06 -3.49
CA ILE A 233 -8.06 -0.93 -4.20
C ILE A 233 -6.86 -0.44 -3.39
N CYS A 234 -5.64 -0.54 -3.94
CA CYS A 234 -4.40 -0.27 -3.21
C CYS A 234 -3.52 0.87 -3.75
N SER A 235 -3.80 1.41 -4.94
CA SER A 235 -3.10 2.60 -5.48
C SER A 235 -4.02 3.84 -5.56
N ARG A 236 -3.37 5.01 -5.58
CA ARG A 236 -3.99 6.34 -5.66
C ARG A 236 -4.43 6.75 -7.07
N THR A 237 -3.94 6.07 -8.11
CA THR A 237 -4.27 6.33 -9.53
C THR A 237 -5.41 5.44 -10.05
N VAL A 238 -6.06 4.65 -9.18
CA VAL A 238 -7.11 3.69 -9.59
C VAL A 238 -8.43 4.40 -9.92
N GLU A 239 -8.57 4.79 -11.18
CA GLU A 239 -9.84 5.20 -11.77
C GLU A 239 -10.86 4.04 -11.95
N SER A 240 -12.12 4.38 -12.24
CA SER A 240 -13.20 3.41 -12.49
C SER A 240 -12.97 2.48 -13.68
N THR A 241 -12.13 2.89 -14.63
CA THR A 241 -11.69 2.12 -15.81
C THR A 241 -10.92 0.87 -15.39
N HIS A 242 -9.89 1.01 -14.55
CA HIS A 242 -9.11 -0.11 -13.99
C HIS A 242 -9.99 -1.10 -13.22
N ILE A 243 -10.96 -0.61 -12.45
CA ILE A 243 -11.90 -1.46 -11.69
C ILE A 243 -12.80 -2.27 -12.64
N LYS A 244 -13.31 -1.65 -13.70
CA LYS A 244 -14.10 -2.34 -14.75
C LYS A 244 -13.27 -3.39 -15.48
N PHE A 245 -12.03 -3.05 -15.86
CA PHE A 245 -11.09 -3.96 -16.51
C PHE A 245 -10.78 -5.18 -15.62
N ALA A 246 -10.41 -4.94 -14.36
CA ALA A 246 -10.12 -6.02 -13.42
C ALA A 246 -11.34 -6.92 -13.17
N TRP A 247 -12.54 -6.35 -13.01
CA TRP A 247 -13.79 -7.11 -12.87
C TRP A 247 -14.11 -7.95 -14.13
N GLN A 248 -13.96 -7.38 -15.33
CA GLN A 248 -14.14 -8.10 -16.58
C GLN A 248 -13.14 -9.25 -16.72
N HIS A 249 -11.87 -9.03 -16.39
CA HIS A 249 -10.83 -10.05 -16.49
C HIS A 249 -11.04 -11.20 -15.49
N ILE A 250 -11.38 -10.90 -14.23
CA ILE A 250 -11.73 -11.91 -13.22
C ILE A 250 -12.97 -12.69 -13.68
N SER A 251 -13.99 -12.01 -14.21
CA SER A 251 -15.21 -12.65 -14.71
C SER A 251 -14.93 -13.58 -15.88
N GLN A 252 -14.11 -13.18 -16.85
CA GLN A 252 -13.69 -14.03 -17.97
C GLN A 252 -12.95 -15.30 -17.50
N LEU A 253 -11.98 -15.16 -16.60
CA LEU A 253 -11.24 -16.30 -16.04
C LEU A 253 -12.14 -17.22 -15.21
N ALA A 254 -13.06 -16.67 -14.41
CA ALA A 254 -14.02 -17.44 -13.63
C ALA A 254 -15.01 -18.21 -14.53
N THR A 255 -15.55 -17.58 -15.57
CA THR A 255 -16.45 -18.25 -16.54
C THR A 255 -15.73 -19.31 -17.36
N ALA A 256 -14.46 -19.10 -17.73
CA ALA A 256 -13.66 -20.14 -18.40
C ALA A 256 -13.42 -21.34 -17.47
N LEU A 257 -12.97 -21.09 -16.24
CA LEU A 257 -12.71 -22.12 -15.23
C LEU A 257 -13.97 -22.92 -14.87
N LEU A 258 -15.12 -22.25 -14.72
CA LEU A 258 -16.39 -22.91 -14.39
C LEU A 258 -16.82 -23.90 -15.46
N LYS A 259 -16.70 -23.56 -16.76
CA LYS A 259 -17.02 -24.50 -17.86
C LYS A 259 -16.19 -25.78 -17.78
N THR A 260 -14.87 -25.64 -17.63
CA THR A 260 -13.96 -26.79 -17.44
C THR A 260 -14.17 -27.55 -16.12
N TRP A 261 -14.99 -27.03 -15.21
CA TRP A 261 -15.35 -27.67 -13.93
C TRP A 261 -16.76 -28.29 -13.95
N GLU A 262 -17.62 -27.86 -14.88
CA GLU A 262 -18.93 -28.48 -15.16
C GLU A 262 -18.82 -29.66 -16.16
N GLU A 263 -17.65 -29.83 -16.77
CA GLU A 263 -17.27 -30.93 -17.67
C GLU A 263 -16.53 -32.10 -16.95
N LEU A 264 -16.47 -32.09 -15.61
CA LEU A 264 -15.78 -33.05 -14.73
C LEU A 264 -16.70 -33.73 -13.71
#